data_AF-A0A536IAN8-F1
#
_entry.id   AF-A0A536IAN8-F1
#
_cell.length_a   1.000
_cell.length_b   1.000
_cell.length_c   1.000
_cell.angle_alpha   90.00
_cell.angle_beta   90.00
_cell.angle_gamma   90.00
#
_symmetry.space_group_name_H-M   'P 1'
#
loop_
_entity.id
_entity.type
_entity.pdbx_description
1 polymer ?
#
loop_
_entity_poly.entity_id
_entity_poly.type
_entity_poly.pdbx_seq_one_letter_code
_entity_poly.pdbx_strand_id
1 'polypeptide(L)'
;MTSTIERGAGFRGALVGIVVGGLSWIVISGLIVRDILLWGPAIVTGAGLIWLAMWAYARRPERAVTIVGVTLLCVVVICALYLEPVLDRIPYQLCVTTGKSAFLPNELRVFLGLLAAAGVALVARDLLPKR
;
A
#
# COMPACT_ATOMS: atom_id res chain seq x y z
N MET A 1 9.29 14.31 -27.09
CA MET A 1 8.87 15.07 -25.89
C MET A 1 7.59 14.54 -25.24
N THR A 2 6.72 13.81 -25.95
CA THR A 2 5.53 13.16 -25.39
C THR A 2 5.83 12.03 -24.39
N SER A 3 6.90 11.24 -24.62
CA SER A 3 7.23 10.07 -23.79
C SER A 3 7.63 10.37 -22.33
N THR A 4 8.17 11.56 -22.04
CA THR A 4 8.58 11.96 -20.68
C THR A 4 7.40 12.44 -19.84
N ILE A 5 6.43 13.11 -20.46
CA ILE A 5 5.22 13.61 -19.80
C ILE A 5 4.29 12.44 -19.45
N GLU A 6 4.11 11.50 -20.37
CA GLU A 6 3.34 10.27 -20.12
C GLU A 6 3.95 9.39 -19.02
N ARG A 7 5.29 9.29 -18.96
CA ARG A 7 5.98 8.58 -17.88
C ARG A 7 5.78 9.24 -16.52
N GLY A 8 5.79 10.57 -16.45
CA GLY A 8 5.54 11.31 -15.21
C GLY A 8 4.09 11.18 -14.72
N ALA A 9 3.12 11.25 -15.64
CA ALA A 9 1.71 11.05 -15.33
C ALA A 9 1.41 9.60 -14.89
N GLY A 10 1.99 8.61 -15.58
CA GLY A 10 1.86 7.20 -15.24
C GLY A 10 2.47 6.86 -13.87
N PHE A 11 3.65 7.42 -13.56
CA PHE A 11 4.28 7.25 -12.24
C PHE A 11 3.42 7.83 -11.12
N ARG A 12 2.92 9.07 -11.28
CA ARG A 12 2.04 9.71 -10.29
C ARG A 12 0.74 8.94 -10.10
N GLY A 13 0.13 8.48 -11.19
CA GLY A 13 -1.08 7.66 -11.14
C GLY A 13 -0.86 6.35 -10.40
N ALA A 14 0.23 5.64 -10.69
CA ALA A 14 0.59 4.41 -10.00
C ALA A 14 0.87 4.67 -8.49
N LEU A 15 1.61 5.72 -8.17
CA LEU A 15 1.95 6.08 -6.79
C LEU A 15 0.70 6.38 -5.96
N VAL A 16 -0.16 7.27 -6.47
CA VAL A 16 -1.41 7.65 -5.79
C VAL A 16 -2.33 6.43 -5.70
N GLY A 17 -2.44 5.62 -6.76
CA GLY A 17 -3.24 4.41 -6.76
C GLY A 17 -2.80 3.39 -5.70
N ILE A 18 -1.49 3.16 -5.55
CA ILE A 18 -0.94 2.22 -4.56
C ILE A 18 -1.19 2.73 -3.14
N VAL A 19 -0.88 4.00 -2.87
CA VAL A 19 -0.99 4.55 -1.51
C VAL A 19 -2.45 4.72 -1.10
N VAL A 20 -3.27 5.36 -1.96
CA VAL A 20 -4.70 5.57 -1.67
C VAL A 20 -5.43 4.24 -1.67
N GLY A 21 -5.22 3.39 -2.68
CA GLY A 21 -5.85 2.08 -2.76
C GLY A 21 -5.48 1.20 -1.57
N GLY A 22 -4.19 1.07 -1.24
CA GLY A 22 -3.73 0.21 -0.15
C GLY A 22 -4.09 0.69 1.24
N LEU A 23 -4.04 2.00 1.51
CA LEU A 23 -4.31 2.55 2.84
C LEU A 23 -5.79 2.94 3.06
N SER A 24 -6.59 3.05 2.00
CA SER A 24 -8.02 3.41 2.11
C SER A 24 -8.79 2.52 3.08
N TRP A 25 -8.53 1.21 3.06
CA TRP A 25 -9.22 0.26 3.94
C TRP A 25 -8.92 0.53 5.42
N ILE A 26 -7.69 0.93 5.77
CA ILE A 26 -7.30 1.27 7.16
C ILE A 26 -8.06 2.52 7.61
N VAL A 27 -8.16 3.53 6.75
CA VAL A 27 -8.87 4.77 7.04
C VAL A 27 -10.37 4.52 7.22
N ILE A 28 -10.99 3.75 6.31
CA ILE A 28 -12.40 3.38 6.39
C ILE A 28 -12.67 2.59 7.68
N SER A 29 -11.85 1.58 7.98
CA SER A 29 -11.98 0.76 9.19
C SER A 29 -11.79 1.60 10.47
N GLY A 30 -10.78 2.48 10.52
CA GLY A 30 -10.56 3.36 11.66
C GLY A 30 -11.69 4.38 11.86
N LEU A 31 -12.32 4.88 10.79
CA LEU A 31 -13.50 5.73 10.87
C LEU A 31 -14.73 4.98 11.40
N ILE A 32 -14.94 3.73 10.99
CA ILE A 32 -16.03 2.87 11.50
C ILE A 32 -15.86 2.60 12.99
N VAL A 33 -14.63 2.30 13.42
CA VAL A 33 -14.28 2.08 14.83
C VAL A 33 -14.26 3.40 15.64
N ARG A 34 -14.34 4.56 14.96
CA ARG A 34 -14.24 5.91 15.53
C ARG A 34 -12.97 6.13 16.37
N ASP A 35 -11.88 5.52 15.94
CA ASP A 35 -10.61 5.57 16.64
C ASP A 35 -9.55 6.34 15.85
N ILE A 36 -9.23 7.54 16.34
CA ILE A 36 -8.28 8.45 15.70
C ILE A 36 -6.84 7.93 15.72
N LEU A 37 -6.49 7.07 16.66
CA LEU A 37 -5.17 6.44 16.69
C LEU A 37 -5.00 5.41 15.57
N LEU A 38 -6.10 4.91 14.99
CA LEU A 38 -6.06 3.99 13.86
C LEU A 38 -5.94 4.72 12.52
N TRP A 39 -6.83 5.68 12.25
CA TRP A 39 -6.87 6.32 10.93
C TRP A 39 -5.91 7.50 10.80
N GLY A 40 -5.62 8.21 11.89
CA GLY A 40 -4.75 9.40 11.87
C GLY A 40 -3.33 9.09 11.39
N PRO A 41 -2.61 8.11 11.98
CA PRO A 41 -1.25 7.80 11.56
C PRO A 41 -1.20 7.19 10.16
N ALA A 42 -2.23 6.43 9.73
CA ALA A 42 -2.35 5.90 8.38
C ALA A 42 -2.39 7.01 7.31
N ILE A 43 -3.13 8.11 7.57
CA ILE A 43 -3.16 9.27 6.66
C ILE A 43 -1.79 9.96 6.62
N VAL A 44 -1.17 10.18 7.78
CA VAL A 44 0.14 10.85 7.87
C VAL A 44 1.23 10.02 7.17
N THR A 45 1.24 8.71 7.38
CA THR A 45 2.19 7.81 6.69
C THR A 45 1.93 7.75 5.19
N GLY A 46 0.67 7.71 4.75
CA GLY A 46 0.33 7.76 3.33
C GLY A 46 0.80 9.05 2.65
N ALA A 47 0.54 10.21 3.26
CA ALA A 47 1.03 11.49 2.77
C ALA A 47 2.57 11.55 2.75
N GLY A 48 3.22 11.03 3.80
CA GLY A 48 4.67 10.93 3.88
C GLY A 48 5.28 10.05 2.79
N LEU A 49 4.67 8.90 2.50
CA LEU A 49 5.06 7.98 1.42
C LEU A 49 4.98 8.66 0.05
N ILE A 50 3.87 9.35 -0.23
CA ILE A 50 3.70 10.09 -1.50
C ILE A 50 4.76 11.17 -1.62
N TRP A 51 4.99 11.94 -0.55
CA TRP A 51 5.99 13.01 -0.53
C TRP A 51 7.40 12.47 -0.76
N LEU A 52 7.81 11.44 -0.01
CA LEU A 52 9.12 10.80 -0.14
C LEU A 52 9.34 10.21 -1.52
N ALA A 53 8.33 9.55 -2.08
CA ALA A 53 8.43 8.95 -3.40
C ALA A 53 8.49 10.01 -4.52
N MET A 54 7.74 11.11 -4.41
CA MET A 54 7.86 12.23 -5.34
C MET A 54 9.22 12.92 -5.23
N TRP A 55 9.75 13.08 -4.02
CA TRP A 55 11.08 13.66 -3.80
C TRP A 55 12.20 12.75 -4.33
N ALA A 56 12.08 11.43 -4.13
CA ALA A 56 13.00 10.45 -4.68
C ALA A 56 12.96 10.43 -6.22
N TYR A 57 11.76 10.51 -6.80
CA TYR A 57 11.57 10.59 -8.25
C TYR A 57 12.15 11.88 -8.84
N ALA A 58 12.03 13.01 -8.14
CA ALA A 58 12.63 14.27 -8.58
C ALA A 58 14.17 14.21 -8.60
N ARG A 59 14.79 13.43 -7.70
CA ARG A 59 16.25 13.24 -7.64
C ARG A 59 16.76 12.18 -8.61
N ARG A 60 15.99 11.11 -8.84
CA ARG A 60 16.37 9.96 -9.68
C ARG A 60 15.18 9.42 -10.48
N PRO A 61 14.74 10.15 -11.54
CA PRO A 61 13.61 9.73 -12.36
C PRO A 61 13.87 8.43 -13.12
N GLU A 62 15.14 8.07 -13.32
CA GLU A 62 15.56 6.82 -13.96
C GLU A 62 15.19 5.56 -13.16
N ARG A 63 14.99 5.68 -11.83
CA ARG A 63 14.61 4.57 -10.94
C ARG A 63 13.12 4.54 -10.58
N ALA A 64 12.27 5.07 -11.46
CA ALA A 64 10.82 5.17 -11.24
C ALA A 64 10.20 3.83 -10.82
N VAL A 65 10.61 2.73 -11.46
CA VAL A 65 10.07 1.39 -11.20
C VAL A 65 10.48 0.89 -9.81
N THR A 66 11.75 1.04 -9.43
CA THR A 66 12.20 0.75 -8.06
C THR A 66 11.43 1.56 -7.02
N ILE A 67 11.22 2.87 -7.25
CA ILE A 67 10.51 3.73 -6.28
C ILE A 67 9.06 3.25 -6.10
N VAL A 68 8.37 2.91 -7.18
CA VAL A 68 7.00 2.34 -7.11
C VAL A 68 7.01 1.01 -6.36
N GLY A 69 7.95 0.11 -6.67
CA GLY A 69 8.07 -1.19 -6.01
C GLY A 69 8.34 -1.08 -4.50
N VAL A 70 9.25 -0.19 -4.10
CA VAL A 70 9.54 0.08 -2.69
C VAL A 70 8.34 0.72 -1.99
N THR A 71 7.64 1.65 -2.64
CA THR A 71 6.42 2.26 -2.10
C THR A 71 5.35 1.19 -1.87
N LEU A 72 5.17 0.28 -2.82
CA LEU A 72 4.25 -0.85 -2.69
C LEU A 72 4.63 -1.76 -1.52
N LEU A 73 5.92 -2.10 -1.37
CA LEU A 73 6.39 -2.89 -0.23
C LEU A 73 6.13 -2.19 1.10
N CYS A 74 6.40 -0.88 1.20
CA CYS A 74 6.08 -0.12 2.40
C CYS A 74 4.58 -0.14 2.72
N VAL A 75 3.71 0.04 1.73
CA VAL A 75 2.26 -0.03 1.92
C VAL A 75 1.83 -1.42 2.39
N VAL A 76 2.37 -2.49 1.81
CA VAL A 76 2.08 -3.87 2.24
C VAL A 76 2.50 -4.10 3.69
N VAL A 77 3.67 -3.63 4.10
CA VAL A 77 4.15 -3.73 5.49
C VAL A 77 3.23 -2.96 6.43
N ILE A 78 2.82 -1.74 6.07
CA ILE A 78 1.88 -0.96 6.88
C ILE A 78 0.54 -1.69 6.99
N CYS A 79 0.01 -2.23 5.89
CA CYS A 79 -1.23 -3.00 5.91
C CYS A 79 -1.11 -4.24 6.80
N ALA A 80 0.03 -4.93 6.79
CA ALA A 80 0.27 -6.08 7.66
C ALA A 80 0.32 -5.68 9.15
N LEU A 81 0.99 -4.56 9.47
CA LEU A 81 1.06 -4.04 10.84
C LEU A 81 -0.30 -3.59 11.37
N TYR A 82 -1.15 -3.04 10.50
CA TYR A 82 -2.50 -2.59 10.87
C TYR A 82 -3.54 -3.72 10.88
N LEU A 83 -3.20 -4.90 10.37
CA LEU A 83 -4.17 -5.99 10.21
C LEU A 83 -4.73 -6.46 11.56
N GLU A 84 -3.84 -6.74 12.50
CA GLU A 84 -4.17 -7.21 13.86
C GLU A 84 -4.91 -6.15 14.69
N PRO A 85 -4.42 -4.89 14.81
CA PRO A 85 -5.12 -3.88 15.60
C PRO A 85 -6.46 -3.44 14.99
N VAL A 86 -6.63 -3.54 13.66
CA VAL A 86 -7.94 -3.32 13.03
C VAL A 86 -8.88 -4.47 13.37
N LEU A 87 -8.44 -5.74 13.22
CA LEU A 87 -9.28 -6.89 13.52
C LEU A 87 -9.76 -6.90 14.98
N ASP A 88 -8.88 -6.60 15.93
CA ASP A 88 -9.20 -6.63 17.36
C ASP A 88 -10.23 -5.56 17.78
N ARG A 89 -10.29 -4.44 17.06
CA ARG A 89 -11.18 -3.32 17.40
C ARG A 89 -12.48 -3.28 16.58
N ILE A 90 -12.63 -4.15 15.57
CA ILE A 90 -13.90 -4.24 14.84
C ILE A 90 -14.95 -4.90 15.75
N PRO A 91 -16.06 -4.22 16.07
CA PRO A 91 -17.10 -4.80 16.90
C PRO A 91 -17.73 -6.00 16.20
N TYR A 92 -17.94 -7.08 16.96
CA TYR A 92 -18.50 -8.37 16.50
C TYR A 92 -19.83 -8.24 15.73
N GLN A 93 -20.53 -7.11 15.87
CA GLN A 93 -21.80 -6.79 15.21
C GLN A 93 -21.66 -6.38 13.72
N LEU A 94 -20.48 -5.89 13.30
CA LEU A 94 -20.13 -5.67 11.88
C LEU A 94 -19.42 -6.87 11.26
N CYS A 95 -19.14 -7.90 12.07
CA CYS A 95 -18.73 -9.21 11.59
C CYS A 95 -19.97 -9.82 10.91
N VAL A 96 -20.18 -9.49 9.63
CA VAL A 96 -21.16 -10.16 8.78
C VAL A 96 -20.96 -11.65 9.03
N THR A 97 -22.03 -12.34 9.44
CA THR A 97 -22.06 -13.77 9.72
C THR A 97 -21.83 -14.59 8.44
N THR A 98 -20.68 -14.43 7.79
CA THR A 98 -20.07 -15.50 7.02
C THR A 98 -19.53 -16.47 8.06
N GLY A 99 -20.24 -17.57 8.31
CA GLY A 99 -19.94 -18.61 9.31
C GLY A 99 -18.63 -19.39 9.07
N LYS A 100 -17.54 -18.68 8.76
CA LYS A 100 -16.15 -19.13 8.59
C LYS A 100 -15.22 -18.01 9.09
N SER A 101 -15.35 -17.64 10.36
CA SER A 101 -14.65 -16.54 11.03
C SER A 101 -13.13 -16.73 11.22
N ALA A 102 -12.53 -17.80 10.68
CA ALA A 102 -11.07 -18.00 10.64
C ALA A 102 -10.46 -17.91 9.22
N PHE A 103 -11.27 -17.80 8.17
CA PHE A 103 -10.80 -17.85 6.77
C PHE A 103 -10.34 -16.48 6.24
N LEU A 104 -11.02 -15.39 6.61
CA LEU A 104 -10.68 -14.03 6.16
C LEU A 104 -9.23 -13.59 6.46
N PRO A 105 -8.66 -13.80 7.68
CA PRO A 105 -7.32 -13.33 7.97
C PRO A 105 -6.25 -14.07 7.16
N ASN A 106 -6.50 -15.33 6.78
CA ASN A 106 -5.52 -16.13 6.04
C ASN A 106 -5.51 -15.75 4.55
N GLU A 107 -6.68 -15.53 3.93
CA GLU A 107 -6.74 -15.05 2.55
C GLU A 107 -6.16 -13.64 2.39
N LEU A 108 -6.42 -12.74 3.36
CA LEU A 108 -5.82 -11.40 3.32
C LEU A 108 -4.31 -11.44 3.50
N ARG A 109 -3.79 -12.32 4.36
CA ARG A 109 -2.34 -12.57 4.50
C ARG A 109 -1.73 -13.12 3.21
N VAL A 110 -2.41 -14.04 2.52
CA VAL A 110 -1.98 -14.57 1.21
C VAL A 110 -1.98 -13.46 0.15
N PHE A 111 -3.00 -12.61 0.14
CA PHE A 111 -3.09 -11.48 -0.78
C PHE A 111 -1.99 -10.44 -0.54
N LEU A 112 -1.70 -10.13 0.73
CA LEU A 112 -0.56 -9.30 1.15
C LEU A 112 0.77 -9.94 0.74
N GLY A 113 0.89 -11.26 0.87
CA GLY A 113 2.06 -12.02 0.41
C GLY A 113 2.26 -11.95 -1.10
N LEU A 114 1.18 -12.06 -1.89
CA LEU A 114 1.20 -11.89 -3.34
C LEU A 114 1.59 -10.46 -3.74
N LEU A 115 1.06 -9.46 -3.06
CA LEU A 115 1.45 -8.05 -3.27
C LEU A 115 2.92 -7.83 -2.90
N ALA A 116 3.40 -8.40 -1.80
CA ALA A 116 4.81 -8.35 -1.44
C ALA A 116 5.68 -9.00 -2.52
N ALA A 117 5.31 -10.19 -3.00
CA ALA A 117 6.01 -10.88 -4.08
C ALA A 117 6.02 -10.04 -5.37
N ALA A 118 4.90 -9.37 -5.72
CA ALA A 118 4.83 -8.47 -6.86
C ALA A 118 5.73 -7.24 -6.69
N GLY A 119 5.78 -6.65 -5.48
CA GLY A 119 6.68 -5.54 -5.14
C GLY A 119 8.15 -5.95 -5.25
N VAL A 120 8.52 -7.10 -4.69
CA VAL A 120 9.87 -7.67 -4.81
C VAL A 120 10.19 -7.96 -6.28
N ALA A 121 9.27 -8.53 -7.05
CA ALA A 121 9.48 -8.82 -8.47
C ALA A 121 9.71 -7.54 -9.29
N LEU A 122 8.99 -6.45 -8.99
CA LEU A 122 9.20 -5.13 -9.60
C LEU A 122 10.59 -4.57 -9.29
N VAL A 123 11.01 -4.65 -8.02
CA VAL A 123 12.34 -4.19 -7.59
C VAL A 123 13.44 -5.08 -8.20
N ALA A 124 13.27 -6.39 -8.19
CA ALA A 124 14.20 -7.35 -8.77
C ALA A 124 14.32 -7.16 -10.28
N ARG A 125 13.22 -6.87 -10.99
CA ARG A 125 13.24 -6.60 -12.43
C ARG A 125 14.01 -5.33 -12.80
N ASP A 126 14.03 -4.33 -11.93
CA ASP A 126 14.80 -3.09 -12.11
C ASP A 126 16.28 -3.29 -11.73
N LEU A 127 16.57 -4.20 -10.78
CA LEU A 127 17.93 -4.55 -10.33
C LEU A 127 18.62 -5.60 -11.22
N LEU A 128 17.87 -6.48 -11.88
CA LEU A 128 18.41 -7.42 -12.86
C LEU A 128 18.72 -6.65 -14.15
N PRO A 129 20.00 -6.44 -14.49
CA PRO A 129 20.33 -5.82 -15.76
C PRO A 129 19.73 -6.68 -16.88
N LYS A 130 19.02 -6.04 -17.82
CA LYS A 130 18.75 -6.64 -19.13
C LYS A 130 20.10 -7.04 -19.71
N ARG A 131 20.38 -8.35 -19.67
CA ARG A 131 21.48 -8.95 -20.40
C ARG A 131 21.16 -8.94 -21.88
#